data_AF-A0A2E2Q3G1-F1
#
_entry.id   AF-A0A2E2Q3G1-F1
#
_cell.length_a   1.000
_cell.length_b   1.000
_cell.length_c   1.000
_cell.angle_alpha   90.00
_cell.angle_beta   90.00
_cell.angle_gamma   90.00
#
_symmetry.space_group_name_H-M   'P 1'
#
loop_
_entity.id
_entity.type
_entity.pdbx_description
1 polymer ?
#
loop_
_entity_poly.entity_id
_entity_poly.type
_entity_poly.pdbx_seq_one_letter_code
_entity_poly.pdbx_strand_id
1 'polypeptide(L)'
;MGPVNLHDWIDELCDALDLDAEVDEALVLDLARVAAHNVVRPAAPISTFLLGLAAGRQGAGPEELEELAGRARALAEAWDRPAGATAAEDEDAEVPDDSAVDHSGDARELEDA
;
A
#
# COMPACT_ATOMS: atom_id res chain seq x y z
N MET A 1 -23.40 2.72 -0.54
CA MET A 1 -22.31 2.34 0.37
C MET A 1 -21.48 3.59 0.56
N GLY A 2 -21.41 4.14 1.79
CA GLY A 2 -20.60 5.33 2.06
C GLY A 2 -19.11 5.06 1.81
N PRO A 3 -18.26 6.09 1.75
CA PRO A 3 -16.82 5.89 1.61
C PRO A 3 -16.31 4.99 2.74
N VAL A 4 -15.55 3.95 2.39
CA VAL A 4 -14.94 3.04 3.36
C VAL A 4 -13.84 3.81 4.10
N ASN A 5 -13.94 3.86 5.42
CA ASN A 5 -12.90 4.41 6.29
C ASN A 5 -11.81 3.34 6.48
N LEU A 6 -10.53 3.74 6.37
CA LEU A 6 -9.40 2.84 6.58
C LEU A 6 -9.40 2.25 7.99
N HIS A 7 -9.80 3.04 8.99
CA HIS A 7 -9.91 2.60 10.38
C HIS A 7 -10.94 1.47 10.50
N ASP A 8 -12.16 1.69 10.00
CA ASP A 8 -13.22 0.67 10.00
C ASP A 8 -12.80 -0.60 9.24
N TRP A 9 -12.02 -0.47 8.16
CA TRP A 9 -11.48 -1.61 7.43
C TRP A 9 -10.43 -2.39 8.25
N ILE A 10 -9.55 -1.67 8.97
CA ILE A 10 -8.55 -2.30 9.84
C ILE A 10 -9.24 -3.06 10.97
N ASP A 11 -10.25 -2.47 11.60
CA ASP A 11 -11.03 -3.12 12.66
C ASP A 11 -11.69 -4.42 12.14
N GLU A 12 -12.39 -4.36 11.01
CA GLU A 12 -13.03 -5.54 10.41
C GLU A 12 -12.01 -6.61 9.99
N LEU A 13 -10.82 -6.19 9.53
CA LEU A 13 -9.74 -7.11 9.17
C LEU A 13 -9.13 -7.78 10.41
N CYS A 14 -8.96 -7.05 11.51
CA CYS A 14 -8.53 -7.60 12.79
C CYS A 14 -9.53 -8.65 13.30
N ASP A 15 -10.83 -8.33 13.25
CA ASP A 15 -11.91 -9.25 13.62
C ASP A 15 -11.89 -10.51 12.74
N ALA A 16 -11.78 -10.35 11.41
CA ALA A 16 -11.77 -11.47 10.47
C ALA A 16 -10.54 -12.40 10.62
N LEU A 17 -9.46 -11.91 11.22
CA LEU A 17 -8.21 -12.64 11.42
C LEU A 17 -7.98 -13.07 12.88
N ASP A 18 -8.95 -12.83 13.78
CA ASP A 18 -8.85 -13.08 15.22
C ASP A 18 -7.61 -12.40 15.85
N LEU A 19 -7.34 -11.14 15.48
CA LEU A 19 -6.22 -10.35 15.97
C LEU A 19 -6.64 -9.33 17.03
N ASP A 20 -6.02 -9.39 18.20
CA ASP A 20 -6.07 -8.33 19.21
C ASP A 20 -4.82 -7.44 19.04
N ALA A 21 -4.89 -6.53 18.06
CA ALA A 21 -3.76 -5.69 17.67
C ALA A 21 -4.20 -4.24 17.44
N GLU A 22 -3.43 -3.30 17.99
CA GLU A 22 -3.52 -1.87 17.68
C GLU A 22 -2.41 -1.53 16.67
N VAL A 23 -2.80 -1.00 15.51
CA VAL A 23 -1.89 -0.70 14.41
C VAL A 23 -1.68 0.82 14.31
N ASP A 24 -0.43 1.26 14.40
CA ASP A 24 -0.06 2.63 14.00
C ASP A 24 -0.02 2.72 12.47
N GLU A 25 -1.12 3.17 11.88
CA GLU A 25 -1.27 3.37 10.45
C GLU A 25 -0.19 4.30 9.87
N ALA A 26 0.14 5.38 10.58
CA ALA A 26 1.07 6.39 10.08
C ALA A 26 2.49 5.82 9.99
N LEU A 27 2.92 5.06 10.99
CA LEU A 27 4.20 4.36 11.00
C LEU A 27 4.32 3.38 9.82
N VAL A 28 3.31 2.52 9.63
CA VAL A 28 3.29 1.52 8.57
C VAL A 28 3.33 2.17 7.19
N LEU A 29 2.52 3.22 6.99
CA LEU A 29 2.45 3.95 5.72
C LEU A 29 3.72 4.74 5.44
N ASP A 30 4.40 5.29 6.45
CA ASP A 30 5.69 5.96 6.24
C ASP A 30 6.79 4.98 5.84
N LEU A 31 6.87 3.81 6.49
CA LEU A 31 7.83 2.78 6.08
C LEU A 31 7.57 2.32 4.64
N ALA A 32 6.31 2.08 4.28
CA ALA A 32 5.92 1.72 2.92
C ALA A 32 6.39 2.77 1.90
N ARG A 33 6.14 4.06 2.20
CA ARG A 33 6.57 5.20 1.37
C ARG A 33 8.08 5.23 1.18
N VAL A 34 8.85 5.14 2.27
CA VAL A 34 10.32 5.20 2.21
C VAL A 34 10.88 4.02 1.41
N ALA A 35 10.36 2.81 1.64
CA ALA A 35 10.78 1.62 0.90
C ALA A 35 10.47 1.73 -0.59
N ALA A 36 9.27 2.19 -0.96
CA ALA A 36 8.86 2.38 -2.36
C ALA A 36 9.81 3.31 -3.12
N HIS A 37 10.15 4.45 -2.49
CA HIS A 37 10.94 5.50 -3.13
C HIS A 37 12.42 5.14 -3.22
N ASN A 38 13.00 4.60 -2.15
CA ASN A 38 14.45 4.39 -2.07
C ASN A 38 14.90 3.03 -2.61
N VAL A 39 14.05 1.99 -2.52
CA VAL A 39 14.40 0.63 -2.98
C VAL A 39 13.82 0.37 -4.37
N VAL A 40 12.55 -0.05 -4.45
CA VAL A 40 11.72 -0.22 -5.66
C VAL A 40 10.25 -0.21 -5.23
N ARG A 41 9.29 0.11 -6.12
CA ARG A 41 7.86 0.15 -5.76
C ARG A 41 7.35 -1.10 -5.01
N PRO A 42 7.65 -2.34 -5.44
CA PRO A 42 7.24 -3.55 -4.72
C PRO A 42 7.82 -3.69 -3.30
N ALA A 43 8.85 -2.92 -2.93
CA ALA A 43 9.42 -2.98 -1.59
C ALA A 43 8.42 -2.49 -0.53
N ALA A 44 7.46 -1.63 -0.88
CA ALA A 44 6.48 -1.10 0.06
C ALA A 44 5.69 -2.20 0.81
N PRO A 45 4.91 -3.07 0.11
CA PRO A 45 4.18 -4.14 0.79
C PRO A 45 5.10 -5.22 1.40
N ILE A 46 6.27 -5.47 0.81
CA ILE A 46 7.21 -6.48 1.32
C ILE A 46 7.82 -6.02 2.65
N SER A 47 8.22 -4.75 2.75
CA SER A 47 8.81 -4.18 3.96
C SER A 47 7.81 -4.13 5.12
N THR A 48 6.56 -3.73 4.88
CA THR A 48 5.54 -3.68 5.94
C THR A 48 5.10 -5.08 6.38
N PHE A 49 4.99 -6.05 5.48
CA PHE A 49 4.75 -7.44 5.84
C PHE A 49 5.87 -8.00 6.73
N LEU A 50 7.14 -7.76 6.37
CA LEU A 50 8.28 -8.23 7.16
C LEU A 50 8.40 -7.52 8.50
N LEU A 51 8.03 -6.23 8.59
CA LEU A 51 7.94 -5.51 9.85
C LEU A 51 6.93 -6.18 10.79
N GLY A 52 5.71 -6.43 10.32
CA GLY A 52 4.67 -7.11 11.10
C GLY A 52 5.08 -8.53 11.51
N LEU A 53 5.69 -9.29 10.61
CA LEU A 53 6.22 -10.63 10.91
C LEU A 53 7.32 -10.58 11.98
N ALA A 54 8.23 -9.61 11.91
CA ALA A 54 9.29 -9.46 12.89
C ALA A 54 8.74 -9.05 14.26
N ALA A 55 7.78 -8.11 14.30
CA ALA A 55 7.13 -7.66 15.52
C ALA A 55 6.39 -8.82 16.21
N GLY A 56 5.57 -9.56 15.47
CA GLY A 56 4.83 -10.72 16.00
C GLY A 56 5.76 -11.83 16.52
N ARG A 57 6.89 -12.08 15.86
CA ARG A 57 7.87 -13.09 16.33
C ARG A 57 8.64 -12.66 17.58
N GLN A 58 8.76 -11.36 17.83
CA GLN A 58 9.45 -10.80 18.99
C GLN A 58 8.49 -10.50 20.15
N GLY A 59 7.17 -10.52 19.92
CA GLY A 59 6.20 -9.99 20.88
C GLY A 59 6.44 -8.51 21.16
N ALA A 60 6.82 -7.75 20.12
CA ALA A 60 7.18 -6.34 20.23
C ALA A 60 5.98 -5.51 20.66
N GLY A 61 6.17 -4.63 21.66
CA GLY A 61 5.23 -3.56 21.97
C GLY A 61 5.41 -2.36 21.04
N PRO A 62 4.70 -1.25 21.30
CA PRO A 62 4.76 -0.04 20.47
C PRO A 62 6.18 0.52 20.31
N GLU A 63 6.94 0.60 21.40
CA GLU A 63 8.32 1.12 21.37
C GLU A 63 9.25 0.22 20.53
N GLU A 64 9.19 -1.10 20.71
CA GLU A 64 10.01 -2.01 19.90
C GLU A 64 9.58 -2.04 18.42
N LEU A 65 8.29 -1.82 18.13
CA LEU A 65 7.80 -1.68 16.76
C LEU A 65 8.39 -0.44 16.08
N GLU A 66 8.41 0.70 16.77
CA GLU A 66 9.06 1.92 16.28
C GLU A 66 10.56 1.69 16.00
N GLU A 67 11.27 0.99 16.88
CA GLU A 67 12.68 0.64 16.67
C GLU A 67 12.89 -0.30 15.47
N LEU A 68 12.00 -1.27 15.26
CA LEU A 68 12.04 -2.15 14.10
C LEU A 68 11.78 -1.38 12.80
N ALA A 69 10.77 -0.50 12.80
CA ALA A 69 10.46 0.36 11.67
C ALA A 69 11.62 1.32 11.36
N GLY A 70 12.23 1.92 12.37
CA GLY A 70 13.40 2.80 12.24
C GLY A 70 14.59 2.10 11.59
N ARG A 71 14.87 0.85 11.97
CA ARG A 71 15.91 0.03 11.33
C ARG A 71 15.61 -0.26 9.86
N ALA A 72 14.37 -0.64 9.54
CA ALA A 72 13.94 -0.91 8.16
C ALA A 72 14.01 0.36 7.30
N ARG A 73 13.58 1.50 7.85
CA ARG A 73 13.64 2.82 7.21
C ARG A 73 15.07 3.23 6.90
N ALA A 74 15.98 3.14 7.88
CA ALA A 74 17.39 3.46 7.69
C ALA A 74 18.05 2.57 6.63
N LEU A 75 17.70 1.28 6.60
CA LEU A 75 18.18 0.36 5.55
C LEU A 75 17.68 0.77 4.15
N ALA A 76 16.41 1.15 4.03
CA ALA A 76 15.85 1.60 2.77
C ALA A 76 16.49 2.92 2.30
N GLU A 77 16.70 3.89 3.19
CA GLU A 77 17.34 5.17 2.86
C GLU A 77 18.80 5.04 2.44
N ALA A 78 19.53 4.08 3.04
CA ALA A 78 20.91 3.78 2.68
C ALA A 78 21.03 2.86 1.46
N TRP A 79 19.93 2.50 0.80
CA TRP A 79 19.95 1.58 -0.33
C TRP A 79 20.52 2.27 -1.58
N ASP A 80 21.81 2.06 -1.84
CA ASP A 80 22.48 2.53 -3.06
C ASP A 80 21.88 1.85 -4.29
N ARG A 81 20.98 2.56 -4.97
CA ARG A 81 20.42 2.12 -6.26
C ARG A 81 21.51 2.24 -7.33
N PRO A 82 21.89 1.16 -8.04
CA PRO A 82 22.71 1.30 -9.23
C PRO A 82 21.96 2.15 -10.27
N ALA A 83 22.61 3.22 -10.75
CA ALA A 83 22.10 4.11 -11.79
C ALA A 83 21.81 3.32 -13.06
N GLY A 84 20.57 2.84 -13.23
CA GLY A 84 20.21 1.95 -14.33
C GLY A 84 19.19 0.86 -13.98
N ALA A 85 18.83 0.70 -12.70
CA ALA A 85 17.56 0.04 -12.36
C ALA A 85 16.43 0.98 -12.78
N THR A 86 16.05 0.95 -14.06
CA THR A 86 14.78 1.51 -14.48
C THR A 86 13.74 0.81 -13.62
N ALA A 87 13.05 1.57 -12.78
CA ALA A 87 11.72 1.15 -12.36
C ALA A 87 11.04 0.74 -13.66
N ALA A 88 10.69 -0.54 -13.81
CA ALA A 88 9.80 -0.95 -14.87
C ALA A 88 8.69 0.10 -14.89
N GLU A 89 8.64 0.81 -16.00
CA GLU A 89 7.93 2.06 -16.14
C GLU A 89 6.56 1.83 -15.52
N ASP A 90 6.20 2.63 -14.50
CA ASP A 90 4.78 2.97 -14.46
C ASP A 90 4.74 3.93 -15.62
N GLU A 91 4.50 3.36 -16.79
CA GLU A 91 3.75 4.05 -17.80
C GLU A 91 2.51 4.52 -17.03
N ASP A 92 2.53 5.78 -16.60
CA ASP A 92 1.40 6.65 -16.94
C ASP A 92 1.26 6.53 -18.46
N ALA A 93 0.70 5.40 -18.90
CA ALA A 93 0.29 5.20 -20.26
C ALA A 93 -0.70 6.33 -20.46
N GLU A 94 -0.31 7.31 -21.27
CA GLU A 94 -1.18 8.39 -21.70
C GLU A 94 -2.47 7.71 -22.16
N VAL A 95 -3.51 7.77 -21.32
CA VAL A 95 -4.79 7.12 -21.60
C VAL A 95 -5.27 7.78 -22.88
N PRO A 96 -5.39 7.04 -24.00
CA PRO A 96 -5.80 7.65 -25.25
C PRO A 96 -7.15 8.32 -25.06
N ASP A 97 -7.29 9.56 -25.54
CA ASP A 97 -8.55 10.30 -25.50
C ASP A 97 -9.67 9.46 -26.13
N ASP A 98 -10.57 8.96 -25.28
CA ASP A 98 -11.69 8.10 -25.66
C ASP A 98 -12.90 8.91 -26.12
N SER A 99 -12.79 10.23 -26.24
CA SER A 99 -13.88 11.10 -26.73
C SER A 99 -14.35 10.79 -28.17
N ALA A 100 -13.55 10.04 -28.94
CA ALA A 100 -13.91 9.54 -30.26
C ALA A 100 -14.62 8.17 -30.22
N VAL A 101 -14.74 7.53 -29.05
CA VAL A 101 -15.45 6.27 -28.87
C VAL A 101 -16.95 6.57 -28.86
N ASP A 102 -17.68 5.94 -29.79
CA ASP A 102 -19.12 6.10 -29.91
C ASP A 102 -19.85 5.33 -28.79
N HIS A 103 -20.16 6.03 -27.70
CA HIS A 103 -20.96 5.50 -26.59
C HIS A 103 -22.48 5.49 -26.86
N SER A 104 -22.94 5.82 -28.07
CA SER A 104 -24.37 5.87 -28.39
C SER A 104 -25.08 4.52 -28.31
N GLY A 105 -24.33 3.41 -28.28
CA GLY A 105 -24.86 2.05 -28.09
C GLY A 105 -25.04 1.62 -26.63
N ASP A 106 -24.52 2.37 -25.65
CA ASP A 106 -24.53 1.98 -24.22
C ASP A 106 -25.72 2.58 -23.43
N ALA A 107 -26.61 3.29 -24.13
CA ALA A 107 -27.92 3.63 -23.62
C ALA A 107 -28.74 2.34 -23.52
N ARG A 108 -28.76 1.75 -22.32
CA ARG A 108 -29.79 0.78 -21.91
C ARG A 108 -31.14 1.29 -22.40
N GLU A 109 -31.84 0.44 -23.16
CA GLU A 109 -33.24 0.65 -23.53
C GLU A 109 -34.06 0.83 -22.24
N LEU A 110 -34.22 2.10 -21.84
CA LEU A 110 -35.25 2.50 -20.91
C LEU A 110 -36.48 2.83 -21.76
N GLU A 111 -37.43 1.89 -21.67
CA GLU A 111 -38.88 2.09 -21.77
C GLU A 111 -39.47 2.27 -23.19
N ASP A 112 -40.18 1.25 -23.69
CA ASP A 112 -41.65 1.19 -23.65
C ASP A 112 -42.24 0.11 -24.60
N ALA A 113 -42.82 -0.95 -24.03
CA ALA A 113 -44.03 -1.67 -24.51
C ALA A 113 -44.45 -2.79 -23.55
#